data_AF-A0A662L5Z5-F1
#
_entry.id   AF-A0A662L5Z5-F1
#
_cell.length_a   1.000
_cell.length_b   1.000
_cell.length_c   1.000
_cell.angle_alpha   90.00
_cell.angle_beta   90.00
_cell.angle_gamma   90.00
#
_symmetry.space_group_name_H-M   'P 1'
#
loop_
_entity.id
_entity.type
_entity.pdbx_description
1 polymer ?
#
loop_
_entity_poly.entity_id
_entity_poly.type
_entity_poly.pdbx_seq_one_letter_code
_entity_poly.pdbx_strand_id
1 'polypeptide(L)' 'NIVWTVDLSGLVFVGKHTEGTIDELAPGESVEVGPGFVFGFGPTTITVTAAGQTFTASGFVLGPLVLGL' A
#
# COMPACT_ATOMS: atom_id res chain seq x y z
N ASN A 1 -2.32 -19.17 -0.97
CA ASN A 1 -1.22 -18.21 -1.09
C ASN A 1 -1.58 -17.09 -2.04
N ILE A 2 -1.80 -15.90 -1.49
CA ILE A 2 -2.16 -14.66 -2.19
C ILE A 2 -0.95 -13.74 -2.13
N VAL A 3 -0.29 -13.54 -3.27
CA VAL A 3 0.81 -12.58 -3.39
C VAL A 3 0.22 -11.18 -3.46
N TRP A 4 0.83 -10.24 -2.72
CA TRP A 4 0.41 -8.85 -2.71
C TRP A 4 1.59 -7.89 -2.77
N THR A 5 1.36 -6.72 -3.36
CA THR A 5 2.30 -5.60 -3.40
C THR A 5 1.57 -4.29 -3.09
N VAL A 6 2.27 -3.35 -2.47
CA VAL A 6 1.83 -1.97 -2.29
C VAL A 6 2.94 -1.03 -2.77
N ASP A 7 2.61 -0.18 -3.73
CA ASP A 7 3.50 0.75 -4.39
C ASP A 7 2.99 2.19 -4.22
N LEU A 8 3.85 3.07 -3.73
CA LEU A 8 3.58 4.50 -3.60
C LEU A 8 4.41 5.29 -4.61
N SER A 9 3.76 6.21 -5.33
CA SER A 9 4.43 7.13 -6.25
C SER A 9 4.79 8.47 -5.56
N GLY A 10 5.53 9.32 -6.26
CA GLY A 10 5.89 10.66 -5.79
C GLY A 10 7.15 10.70 -4.90
N LEU A 11 7.29 11.78 -4.11
CA LEU A 11 8.45 11.98 -3.23
C LEU A 11 8.27 11.21 -1.91
N VAL A 12 8.24 9.89 -2.02
CA VAL A 12 8.23 8.96 -0.89
C VAL A 12 9.64 8.37 -0.74
N PHE A 13 10.26 8.62 0.41
CA PHE A 13 11.64 8.23 0.70
C PHE A 13 11.71 6.89 1.45
N VAL A 14 10.71 6.59 2.28
CA VAL A 14 10.60 5.33 3.04
C VAL A 14 9.20 4.74 2.84
N GLY A 15 9.12 3.41 2.72
CA GLY A 15 7.84 2.71 2.53
C GLY A 15 7.28 2.82 1.13
N LYS A 16 8.09 3.22 0.14
CA LYS A 16 7.67 3.39 -1.26
C LYS A 16 7.16 2.10 -1.90
N HIS A 17 7.72 0.96 -1.51
CA HIS A 17 7.34 -0.35 -1.99
C HIS A 17 7.35 -1.33 -0.83
N THR A 18 6.35 -2.19 -0.77
CA THR A 18 6.33 -3.36 0.12
C THR A 18 5.58 -4.49 -0.56
N GLU A 19 5.93 -5.71 -0.22
CA GLU A 19 5.31 -6.90 -0.78
C GLU A 19 5.28 -8.01 0.25
N GLY A 20 4.48 -9.03 -0.03
CA GLY A 20 4.40 -10.20 0.81
C GLY A 20 3.48 -11.25 0.24
N THR A 21 3.17 -12.24 1.07
CA THR A 21 2.24 -13.30 0.70
C THR A 21 1.37 -13.65 1.90
N ILE A 22 0.08 -13.83 1.66
CA ILE A 22 -0.89 -14.32 2.64
C ILE A 22 -1.08 -15.81 2.37
N ASP A 23 -0.70 -16.67 3.31
CA ASP A 23 -0.75 -18.13 3.15
C ASP A 23 -2.17 -18.63 2.91
N GLU A 24 -3.09 -18.22 3.79
CA GLU A 24 -4.49 -18.58 3.78
C GLU A 24 -5.35 -17.40 4.24
N LEU A 25 -6.50 -17.20 3.58
CA LEU A 25 -7.50 -16.21 3.95
C LEU A 25 -8.88 -16.85 3.83
N ALA A 26 -9.59 -17.02 4.95
CA ALA A 26 -10.90 -17.64 4.95
C ALA A 26 -11.96 -16.72 4.31
N PRO A 27 -13.06 -17.27 3.76
CA PRO A 27 -14.13 -16.45 3.20
C PRO A 27 -14.72 -15.49 4.23
N GLY A 28 -14.80 -14.20 3.88
CA GLY A 28 -15.31 -13.15 4.76
C GLY A 28 -14.28 -12.53 5.70
N GLU A 29 -13.07 -13.08 5.77
CA GLU A 29 -11.95 -12.49 6.53
C GLU A 29 -11.24 -11.39 5.72
N SER A 30 -10.57 -10.49 6.44
CA SER A 30 -9.67 -9.50 5.87
C SER A 30 -8.34 -9.50 6.59
N VAL A 31 -7.27 -9.17 5.87
CA VAL A 31 -5.93 -8.99 6.41
C VAL A 31 -5.43 -7.63 5.97
N GLU A 32 -4.89 -6.87 6.92
CA GLU A 32 -4.22 -5.61 6.63
C GLU A 32 -2.82 -5.88 6.10
N VAL A 33 -2.50 -5.27 4.97
CA VAL A 33 -1.19 -5.33 4.33
C VAL A 33 -0.72 -3.93 3.99
N GLY A 34 0.59 -3.73 3.96
CA GLY A 34 1.17 -2.44 3.62
C GLY A 34 2.45 -2.15 4.36
N PRO A 35 3.06 -0.98 4.08
CA PRO A 35 4.30 -0.58 4.71
C PRO A 35 4.04 -0.23 6.18
N GLY A 36 4.86 -0.74 7.10
CA GLY A 36 4.75 -0.38 8.52
C GLY A 36 5.09 1.08 8.83
N PHE A 37 5.84 1.74 7.94
CA PHE A 37 6.17 3.16 8.04
C PHE A 37 6.36 3.77 6.64
N VAL A 38 5.76 4.93 6.42
CA VAL A 38 5.91 5.74 5.20
C VAL A 38 6.48 7.10 5.60
N PHE A 39 7.43 7.61 4.82
CA PHE A 39 7.91 8.99 4.99
C PHE A 39 8.13 9.64 3.63
N GLY A 40 7.48 10.77 3.42
CA GLY A 40 7.52 11.49 2.15
C GLY A 40 6.86 12.85 2.21
N PHE A 41 6.72 13.49 1.05
CA PHE A 41 6.05 14.78 0.93
C PHE A 41 5.39 14.97 -0.44
N GLY A 42 4.15 15.41 -0.49
CA GLY A 42 3.47 15.75 -1.75
C GLY A 42 2.40 14.76 -2.18
N PRO A 43 1.77 14.97 -3.35
CA PRO A 43 0.76 14.07 -3.88
C PRO A 43 1.37 12.68 -4.14
N THR A 44 0.60 11.65 -3.84
CA THR A 44 0.99 10.25 -4.07
C THR A 44 -0.18 9.47 -4.68
N THR A 45 0.16 8.46 -5.46
CA THR A 45 -0.76 7.40 -5.88
C THR A 45 -0.33 6.12 -5.19
N ILE A 46 -1.27 5.49 -4.48
CA ILE A 46 -1.11 4.20 -3.83
C ILE A 46 -1.67 3.15 -4.77
N THR A 47 -0.85 2.21 -5.19
CA THR A 47 -1.24 1.06 -6.01
C THR A 47 -1.12 -0.20 -5.18
N VAL A 48 -2.22 -0.91 -5.00
CA VAL A 48 -2.25 -2.21 -4.31
C VAL A 48 -2.55 -3.27 -5.34
N THR A 49 -1.72 -4.29 -5.43
CA THR A 49 -2.01 -5.48 -6.23
C THR A 49 -2.13 -6.68 -5.32
N ALA A 50 -3.22 -7.44 -5.42
CA ALA A 50 -3.41 -8.68 -4.66
C ALA A 50 -4.21 -9.68 -5.49
N ALA A 51 -3.80 -10.95 -5.50
CA ALA A 51 -4.46 -12.01 -6.27
C ALA A 51 -4.68 -11.67 -7.76
N GLY A 52 -3.79 -10.88 -8.36
CA GLY A 52 -3.91 -10.42 -9.75
C GLY A 52 -4.97 -9.32 -9.99
N GLN A 53 -5.53 -8.74 -8.95
CA GLN A 53 -6.36 -7.54 -9.00
C GLN A 53 -5.54 -6.34 -8.57
N THR A 54 -5.74 -5.20 -9.25
CA THR A 54 -5.05 -3.94 -8.93
C THR A 54 -6.05 -2.87 -8.56
N PHE A 55 -5.78 -2.19 -7.45
CA PHE A 55 -6.55 -1.08 -6.92
C PHE A 55 -5.65 0.13 -6.77
N THR A 56 -6.18 1.31 -7.09
CA THR A 56 -5.43 2.56 -6.99
C THR A 56 -6.21 3.59 -6.19
N ALA A 57 -5.54 4.24 -5.25
CA ALA A 57 -6.05 5.40 -4.52
C ALA A 57 -5.07 6.57 -4.69
N SER A 58 -5.58 7.79 -4.57
CA SER A 58 -4.74 9.00 -4.59
C SER A 58 -4.82 9.68 -3.23
N GLY A 59 -3.73 10.30 -2.81
CA GLY A 59 -3.66 11.00 -1.53
C GLY A 59 -2.50 11.98 -1.49
N PHE A 60 -2.20 12.47 -0.30
CA PHE A 60 -1.07 13.38 -0.04
C PHE A 60 -0.25 12.88 1.14
N VAL A 61 1.06 12.73 0.95
CA VAL A 61 2.00 12.39 2.03
C VAL A 61 2.56 13.67 2.64
N LEU A 62 2.54 13.77 3.98
CA LEU A 62 3.12 14.88 4.73
C LEU A 62 3.92 14.34 5.91
N GLY A 63 5.21 14.09 5.69
CA GLY A 63 6.05 13.39 6.66
C GLY A 63 5.54 11.96 6.86
N PRO A 64 5.16 11.55 8.08
CA PRO A 64 4.62 10.21 8.35
C PRO A 64 3.12 10.05 8.07
N LEU A 65 2.41 11.12 7.71
CA LEU A 65 0.96 11.09 7.51
C LEU A 65 0.59 10.90 6.04
N VAL A 66 -0.43 10.07 5.78
CA VAL A 66 -1.11 9.96 4.49
C VAL A 66 -2.51 10.52 4.64
N LEU A 67 -2.86 11.50 3.82
CA LEU A 67 -4.10 12.28 3.92
C LEU A 67 -4.93 12.15 2.65
N GLY A 68 -6.27 12.25 2.80
CA GLY A 68 -7.20 12.40 1.67
C GLY A 68 -7.40 11.14 0.82
N LEU A 69 -7.41 9.96 1.46
CA LEU A 69 -7.73 8.68 0.83
C LEU A 69 -9.24 8.46 0.66
#